data_AF-A0AAW0FW19-F1
#
_entry.id   AF-A0AAW0FW19-F1
#
_cell.length_a   1.000
_cell.length_b   1.000
_cell.length_c   1.000
_cell.angle_alpha   90.00
_cell.angle_beta   90.00
_cell.angle_gamma   90.00
#
_symmetry.space_group_name_H-M   'P 1'
#
loop_
_entity.id
_entity.type
_entity.pdbx_description
1 polymer ?
#
loop_
_entity_poly.entity_id
_entity_poly.type
_entity_poly.pdbx_seq_one_letter_code
_entity_poly.pdbx_strand_id
1 'polypeptide(L)'
;MTTEQHVFHYASQAHNNHFVFEQFADKSEASKTQPSKLLLEKLADIDFPTIEAFRDEFLLIADSSFGQGWVFLVESADKSLRIVKCNNDGTPYYYGKNQSLDFNGSADEASYEYLNGLKKLAAQDQKDFSLPILGINLWDTAFIEDYGATGKAEYLENAWKSINWNVP
;
A
#
# COMPACT_ATOMS: atom_id res chain seq x y z
N MET A 1 -27.94 7.56 -13.78
CA MET A 1 -27.12 6.34 -13.65
C MET A 1 -26.50 6.42 -12.27
N THR A 2 -27.02 5.66 -11.29
CA THR A 2 -26.31 5.46 -10.02
C THR A 2 -24.96 4.89 -10.39
N THR A 3 -23.91 5.69 -10.21
CA THR A 3 -22.54 5.30 -10.53
C THR A 3 -22.27 3.98 -9.82
N GLU A 4 -21.78 2.95 -10.52
CA GLU A 4 -21.50 1.62 -9.96
C GLU A 4 -20.29 1.63 -8.99
N GLN A 5 -20.10 2.73 -8.25
CA GLN A 5 -19.02 2.94 -7.30
C GLN A 5 -19.05 1.90 -6.19
N HIS A 6 -20.23 1.52 -5.68
CA HIS A 6 -20.34 0.47 -4.67
C HIS A 6 -19.75 -0.87 -5.12
N VAL A 7 -19.92 -1.24 -6.41
CA VAL A 7 -19.31 -2.45 -6.98
C VAL A 7 -17.80 -2.34 -6.93
N PHE A 8 -17.25 -1.18 -7.33
CA PHE A 8 -15.81 -0.91 -7.21
C PHE A 8 -15.33 -1.04 -5.76
N HIS A 9 -16.03 -0.45 -4.80
CA HIS A 9 -15.67 -0.49 -3.38
C HIS A 9 -15.60 -1.94 -2.87
N TYR A 10 -16.63 -2.75 -3.12
CA TYR A 10 -16.65 -4.15 -2.70
C TYR A 10 -15.58 -4.99 -3.39
N ALA A 11 -15.39 -4.82 -4.70
CA ALA A 11 -14.38 -5.55 -5.46
C ALA A 11 -12.96 -5.20 -4.98
N SER A 12 -12.68 -3.92 -4.77
CA SER A 12 -11.39 -3.42 -4.29
C SER A 12 -11.08 -3.94 -2.88
N GLN A 13 -12.03 -3.86 -1.95
CA GLN A 13 -11.84 -4.40 -0.60
C GLN A 13 -11.60 -5.90 -0.61
N ALA A 14 -12.40 -6.67 -1.37
CA ALA A 14 -12.24 -8.12 -1.43
C ALA A 14 -10.87 -8.51 -1.99
N HIS A 15 -10.44 -7.85 -3.08
CA HIS A 15 -9.15 -8.09 -3.70
C HIS A 15 -7.98 -7.68 -2.81
N ASN A 16 -8.01 -6.46 -2.26
CA ASN A 16 -6.94 -5.94 -1.40
C ASN A 16 -6.78 -6.79 -0.12
N ASN A 17 -7.89 -7.19 0.51
CA ASN A 17 -7.85 -8.12 1.64
C ASN A 17 -7.19 -9.43 1.24
N HIS A 18 -7.66 -10.07 0.16
CA HIS A 18 -7.12 -11.34 -0.28
C HIS A 18 -5.61 -11.26 -0.56
N PHE A 19 -5.18 -10.24 -1.31
CA PHE A 19 -3.78 -9.96 -1.60
C PHE A 19 -2.93 -9.80 -0.32
N VAL A 20 -3.41 -9.02 0.65
CA VAL A 20 -2.70 -8.82 1.93
C VAL A 20 -2.63 -10.12 2.74
N PHE A 21 -3.67 -10.95 2.73
CA PHE A 21 -3.64 -12.23 3.45
C PHE A 21 -2.73 -13.26 2.76
N GLU A 22 -2.65 -13.26 1.43
CA GLU A 22 -1.82 -14.19 0.66
C GLU A 22 -0.34 -14.10 1.01
N GLN A 23 0.14 -12.90 1.34
CA GLN A 23 1.54 -12.67 1.69
C GLN A 23 1.89 -13.11 3.12
N PHE A 24 0.91 -13.43 3.99
CA PHE A 24 1.18 -13.74 5.39
C PHE A 24 1.38 -15.24 5.62
N ALA A 25 2.28 -15.56 6.54
CA ALA A 25 2.47 -16.89 7.08
C ALA A 25 2.68 -16.82 8.60
N ASP A 26 2.67 -17.99 9.25
CA ASP A 26 3.07 -18.09 10.65
C ASP A 26 4.45 -17.47 10.85
N LYS A 27 4.65 -16.74 11.96
CA LYS A 27 5.94 -16.06 12.26
C LYS A 27 7.14 -17.01 12.21
N SER A 28 6.95 -18.27 12.58
CA SER A 28 7.99 -19.31 12.49
C SER A 28 8.38 -19.64 11.06
N GLU A 29 7.46 -19.58 10.11
CA GLU A 29 7.73 -19.82 8.69
C GLU A 29 8.20 -18.55 7.99
N ALA A 30 7.56 -17.40 8.25
CA ALA A 30 7.95 -16.10 7.72
C ALA A 30 9.42 -15.77 8.04
N SER A 31 9.89 -16.05 9.26
CA SER A 31 11.28 -15.84 9.68
C SER A 31 12.32 -16.69 8.93
N LYS A 32 11.90 -17.72 8.19
CA LYS A 32 12.78 -18.54 7.33
C LYS A 32 12.88 -17.98 5.91
N THR A 33 12.07 -16.98 5.57
CA THR A 33 12.02 -16.38 4.24
C THR A 33 12.73 -15.04 4.25
N GLN A 34 13.25 -14.63 3.10
CA GLN A 34 13.94 -13.35 2.93
C GLN A 34 13.55 -12.73 1.58
N PRO A 35 13.53 -11.40 1.47
CA PRO A 35 13.28 -10.73 0.19
C PRO A 35 14.22 -11.23 -0.91
N SER A 36 13.72 -11.33 -2.13
CA SER A 36 14.53 -11.71 -3.28
C SER A 36 15.66 -10.69 -3.51
N LYS A 37 16.82 -11.15 -4.03
CA LYS A 37 17.94 -10.26 -4.36
C LYS A 37 17.54 -9.15 -5.34
N LEU A 38 16.67 -9.47 -6.29
CA LEU A 38 16.14 -8.51 -7.26
C LEU A 38 15.32 -7.41 -6.58
N LEU A 39 14.48 -7.77 -5.60
CA LEU A 39 13.71 -6.78 -4.84
C LEU A 39 14.63 -5.87 -4.04
N LEU A 40 15.66 -6.43 -3.38
CA LEU A 40 16.64 -5.64 -2.63
C LEU A 40 17.43 -4.67 -3.52
N GLU A 41 17.83 -5.09 -4.72
CA GLU A 41 18.49 -4.22 -5.70
C GLU A 41 17.58 -3.06 -6.13
N LYS A 42 16.31 -3.35 -6.44
CA LYS A 42 15.32 -2.32 -6.80
C LYS A 42 15.01 -1.34 -5.66
N LEU A 43 15.01 -1.81 -4.42
CA LEU A 43 14.85 -0.95 -3.25
C LEU A 43 16.07 -0.03 -3.08
N ALA A 44 17.27 -0.54 -3.31
CA ALA A 44 18.48 0.27 -3.26
C ALA A 44 18.50 1.39 -4.33
N ASP A 45 17.91 1.15 -5.51
CA ASP A 45 17.78 2.14 -6.58
C ASP A 45 16.84 3.31 -6.23
N ILE A 46 15.95 3.14 -5.23
CA ILE A 46 15.02 4.18 -4.75
C ILE A 46 15.39 4.67 -3.35
N ASP A 47 16.68 4.73 -3.06
CA ASP A 47 17.26 5.25 -1.81
C ASP A 47 16.94 4.43 -0.54
N PHE A 48 16.54 3.17 -0.68
CA PHE A 48 16.44 2.22 0.44
C PHE A 48 17.58 1.19 0.39
N PRO A 49 18.76 1.52 0.96
CA PRO A 49 19.96 0.66 0.84
C PRO A 49 19.82 -0.69 1.56
N THR A 50 18.90 -0.79 2.52
CA THR A 50 18.60 -2.03 3.24
C THR A 50 17.10 -2.23 3.40
N ILE A 51 16.69 -3.48 3.64
CA ILE A 51 15.29 -3.82 3.88
C ILE A 51 14.76 -3.16 5.16
N GLU A 52 15.62 -2.93 6.16
CA GLU A 52 15.27 -2.24 7.39
C GLU A 52 14.97 -0.76 7.14
N ALA A 53 15.76 -0.09 6.30
CA ALA A 53 15.48 1.29 5.91
C ALA A 53 14.13 1.40 5.18
N PHE A 54 13.85 0.46 4.26
CA PHE A 54 12.55 0.38 3.60
C PHE A 54 11.41 0.10 4.60
N ARG A 55 11.60 -0.88 5.50
CA ARG A 55 10.60 -1.20 6.55
C ARG A 55 10.24 0.03 7.35
N ASP A 56 11.24 0.75 7.85
CA ASP A 56 11.03 1.86 8.76
C ASP A 56 10.21 2.97 8.08
N GLU A 57 10.52 3.31 6.83
CA GLU A 57 9.73 4.26 6.04
C GLU A 57 8.32 3.74 5.71
N PHE A 58 8.22 2.47 5.30
CA PHE A 58 6.95 1.84 4.95
C PHE A 58 5.98 1.78 6.14
N LEU A 59 6.48 1.39 7.32
CA LEU A 59 5.71 1.35 8.55
C LEU A 59 5.41 2.76 9.08
N LEU A 60 6.31 3.73 8.89
CA LEU A 60 6.05 5.14 9.23
C LEU A 60 4.89 5.72 8.41
N ILE A 61 4.86 5.45 7.10
CA ILE A 61 3.76 5.85 6.21
C ILE A 61 2.46 5.15 6.64
N ALA A 62 2.53 3.86 6.97
CA ALA A 62 1.38 3.10 7.45
C ALA A 62 0.83 3.64 8.78
N ASP A 63 1.70 3.96 9.74
CA ASP A 63 1.30 4.46 11.06
C ASP A 63 0.71 5.87 10.98
N SER A 64 1.38 6.77 10.26
CA SER A 64 0.93 8.15 10.02
C SER A 64 -0.34 8.26 9.15
N SER A 65 -0.77 7.16 8.53
CA SER A 65 -2.02 7.11 7.78
C SER A 65 -3.24 7.16 8.71
N PHE A 66 -3.94 8.29 8.67
CA PHE A 66 -5.22 8.44 9.37
C PHE A 66 -6.37 7.72 8.66
N GLY A 67 -7.27 7.16 9.46
CA GLY A 67 -8.46 6.46 8.98
C GLY A 67 -8.17 5.07 8.42
N GLN A 68 -9.14 4.55 7.68
CA GLN A 68 -9.10 3.22 7.08
C GLN A 68 -8.43 3.27 5.71
N GLY A 69 -7.80 2.17 5.32
CA GLY A 69 -7.18 2.07 4.02
C GLY A 69 -6.10 1.01 3.93
N TRP A 70 -5.15 1.26 3.04
CA TRP A 70 -4.12 0.33 2.64
C TRP A 70 -2.84 1.07 2.34
N VAL A 71 -1.70 0.42 2.55
CA VAL A 71 -0.40 0.89 2.06
C VAL A 71 0.23 -0.24 1.26
N PHE A 72 0.71 0.07 0.06
CA PHE A 72 1.28 -0.89 -0.87
C PHE A 72 2.67 -0.46 -1.32
N LEU A 73 3.58 -1.42 -1.50
CA LEU A 73 4.73 -1.29 -2.37
C LEU A 73 4.28 -1.65 -3.79
N VAL A 74 4.52 -0.76 -4.75
CA VAL A 74 4.03 -0.90 -6.12
C VAL A 74 5.19 -0.78 -7.10
N GLU A 75 5.27 -1.69 -8.06
CA GLU A 75 6.11 -1.56 -9.25
C GLU A 75 5.33 -0.85 -10.35
N SER A 76 5.95 0.19 -10.91
CA SER A 76 5.42 0.94 -12.05
C SER A 76 5.85 0.29 -13.38
N ALA A 77 5.24 0.72 -14.49
CA ALA A 77 5.55 0.21 -15.83
C ALA A 77 7.04 0.37 -16.22
N ASP A 78 7.70 1.40 -15.71
CA ASP A 78 9.12 1.70 -15.91
C ASP A 78 10.07 0.93 -14.98
N LYS A 79 9.54 -0.03 -14.21
CA LYS A 79 10.25 -0.87 -13.24
C LYS A 79 10.73 -0.14 -11.98
N SER A 80 10.35 1.13 -11.80
CA SER A 80 10.54 1.84 -10.54
C SER A 80 9.59 1.34 -9.46
N LEU A 81 10.07 1.34 -8.22
CA LEU A 81 9.28 1.04 -7.03
C LEU A 81 8.79 2.33 -6.39
N ARG A 82 7.59 2.29 -5.80
CA ARG A 82 7.06 3.41 -4.99
C ARG A 82 6.10 2.90 -3.93
N ILE A 83 5.98 3.64 -2.85
CA ILE A 83 4.98 3.39 -1.80
C ILE A 83 3.69 4.14 -2.18
N VAL A 84 2.57 3.43 -2.21
CA VAL A 84 1.25 3.98 -2.52
C VAL A 84 0.33 3.77 -1.34
N LYS A 85 -0.11 4.88 -0.75
CA LYS A 85 -1.21 4.89 0.21
C LYS A 85 -2.54 4.98 -0.54
N CYS A 86 -3.50 4.15 -0.11
CA CYS A 86 -4.87 4.15 -0.60
C CYS A 86 -5.82 4.34 0.58
N ASN A 87 -6.57 5.45 0.62
CA ASN A 87 -7.61 5.62 1.64
C ASN A 87 -8.81 4.73 1.32
N ASN A 88 -9.52 4.27 2.35
CA ASN A 88 -10.73 3.47 2.28
C ASN A 88 -10.59 2.27 1.32
N ASP A 89 -11.25 2.33 0.15
CA ASP A 89 -11.33 1.25 -0.83
C ASP A 89 -10.47 1.53 -2.07
N GLY A 90 -9.49 2.43 -1.94
CA GLY A 90 -8.56 2.73 -3.03
C GLY A 90 -7.82 1.50 -3.54
N THR A 91 -7.44 1.54 -4.80
CA THR A 91 -6.81 0.40 -5.49
C THR A 91 -5.39 0.76 -5.95
N PRO A 92 -4.38 -0.12 -5.83
CA PRO A 92 -3.01 0.21 -6.25
C PRO A 92 -2.80 0.14 -7.78
N TYR A 93 -3.79 -0.35 -8.53
CA TYR A 93 -3.65 -0.67 -9.96
C TYR A 93 -3.97 0.50 -10.91
N TYR A 94 -4.75 1.48 -10.46
CA TYR A 94 -5.23 2.56 -11.31
C TYR A 94 -5.18 3.90 -10.59
N TYR A 95 -4.28 4.77 -11.03
CA TYR A 95 -4.02 6.08 -10.44
C TYR A 95 -5.27 6.93 -10.18
N GLY A 96 -6.28 6.84 -11.06
CA GLY A 96 -7.54 7.57 -10.92
C GLY A 96 -8.44 7.07 -9.79
N LYS A 97 -8.12 5.90 -9.22
CA LYS A 97 -8.85 5.23 -8.14
C LYS A 97 -7.95 4.78 -6.98
N ASN A 98 -6.70 5.25 -6.92
CA ASN A 98 -5.84 5.03 -5.74
C ASN A 98 -6.46 5.62 -4.46
N GLN A 99 -7.23 6.71 -4.57
CA GLN A 99 -7.78 7.42 -3.40
C GLN A 99 -6.69 7.86 -2.42
N SER A 100 -5.51 8.26 -2.92
CA SER A 100 -4.35 8.60 -2.08
C SER A 100 -4.49 9.91 -1.31
N LEU A 101 -5.36 10.82 -1.77
CA LEU A 101 -5.62 12.10 -1.11
C LEU A 101 -6.96 12.09 -0.40
N ASP A 102 -7.00 12.64 0.81
CA ASP A 102 -8.25 12.93 1.52
C ASP A 102 -8.60 14.41 1.32
N PHE A 103 -9.70 14.65 0.60
CA PHE A 103 -10.20 16.01 0.32
C PHE A 103 -11.07 16.60 1.42
N ASN A 104 -11.35 15.84 2.48
CA ASN A 104 -12.05 16.39 3.64
C ASN A 104 -11.11 17.27 4.49
N GLY A 105 -9.80 17.09 4.36
CA GLY A 105 -8.77 17.92 4.98
C GLY A 105 -8.34 19.11 4.12
N SER A 106 -7.43 19.92 4.65
CA SER A 106 -6.77 20.99 3.89
C SER A 106 -5.83 20.41 2.84
N ALA A 107 -5.95 20.87 1.59
CA ALA A 107 -4.99 20.52 0.54
C ALA A 107 -3.71 21.34 0.69
N ASP A 108 -2.55 20.68 0.65
CA ASP A 108 -1.24 21.31 0.59
C ASP A 108 -0.71 21.41 -0.85
N GLU A 109 0.43 22.07 -1.02
CA GLU A 109 1.08 22.25 -2.32
C GLU A 109 1.46 20.92 -2.97
N ALA A 110 1.96 19.96 -2.20
CA ALA A 110 2.32 18.62 -2.68
C ALA A 110 1.10 17.86 -3.23
N SER A 111 -0.05 17.94 -2.55
CA SER A 111 -1.32 17.37 -3.00
C SER A 111 -1.78 18.01 -4.31
N TYR A 112 -1.60 19.32 -4.45
CA TYR A 112 -1.94 20.05 -5.67
C TYR A 112 -1.05 19.63 -6.86
N GLU A 113 0.26 19.52 -6.64
CA GLU A 113 1.21 19.05 -7.66
C GLU A 113 0.91 17.62 -8.09
N TYR A 114 0.64 16.72 -7.13
CA TYR A 114 0.22 15.35 -7.40
C TYR A 114 -1.03 15.30 -8.28
N LEU A 115 -2.06 16.10 -7.96
CA LEU A 115 -3.28 16.16 -8.76
C LEU A 115 -3.04 16.69 -10.17
N ASN A 116 -2.17 17.67 -10.33
CA ASN A 116 -1.82 18.17 -11.65
C ASN A 116 -1.08 17.11 -12.48
N GLY A 117 -0.23 16.30 -11.84
CA GLY A 117 0.35 15.10 -12.44
C GLY A 117 -0.73 14.15 -12.94
N LEU A 118 -1.67 13.75 -12.06
CA LEU A 118 -2.76 12.85 -12.43
C LEU A 118 -3.64 13.39 -13.56
N LYS A 119 -3.95 14.69 -13.56
CA LYS A 119 -4.72 15.33 -14.63
C LYS A 119 -4.00 15.24 -15.98
N LYS A 120 -2.68 15.41 -16.00
CA LYS A 120 -1.87 15.28 -17.23
C LYS A 120 -1.88 13.84 -17.74
N LEU A 121 -1.71 12.85 -16.86
CA LEU A 121 -1.77 11.42 -17.22
C LEU A 121 -3.14 11.05 -17.80
N ALA A 122 -4.22 11.50 -17.16
CA ALA A 122 -5.58 11.26 -17.62
C ALA A 122 -5.87 11.95 -18.96
N ALA A 123 -5.39 13.19 -19.17
CA ALA A 123 -5.54 13.92 -20.43
C ALA A 123 -4.79 13.25 -21.59
N GLN A 124 -3.75 12.47 -21.29
CA GLN A 124 -2.97 11.70 -22.27
C GLN A 124 -3.51 10.28 -22.50
N ASP A 125 -4.61 9.90 -21.86
CA ASP A 125 -5.16 8.53 -21.85
C ASP A 125 -4.07 7.49 -21.53
N GLN A 126 -3.15 7.85 -20.63
CA GLN A 126 -2.04 6.97 -20.28
C GLN A 126 -2.59 5.79 -19.49
N LYS A 127 -2.31 4.59 -19.99
CA LYS A 127 -2.64 3.33 -19.32
C LYS A 127 -1.79 3.14 -18.08
N ASP A 128 -2.41 2.59 -17.05
CA ASP A 128 -1.72 2.21 -15.82
C ASP A 128 -1.37 0.72 -15.83
N PHE A 129 -0.15 0.41 -15.44
CA PHE A 129 0.36 -0.95 -15.28
C PHE A 129 1.05 -1.12 -13.92
N SER A 130 0.57 -0.35 -12.93
CA SER A 130 1.01 -0.43 -11.54
C SER A 130 0.65 -1.80 -10.96
N LEU A 131 1.63 -2.50 -10.40
CA LEU A 131 1.45 -3.82 -9.80
C LEU A 131 1.89 -3.78 -8.33
N PRO A 132 1.01 -4.13 -7.37
CA PRO A 132 1.40 -4.24 -5.98
C PRO A 132 2.28 -5.48 -5.77
N ILE A 133 3.35 -5.30 -4.99
CA ILE A 133 4.29 -6.36 -4.58
C ILE A 133 4.05 -6.74 -3.12
N LEU A 134 3.84 -5.74 -2.27
CA LEU A 134 3.61 -5.91 -0.83
C LEU A 134 2.47 -4.98 -0.40
N GLY A 135 1.67 -5.39 0.58
CA GLY A 135 0.61 -4.55 1.13
C GLY A 135 0.46 -4.67 2.64
N ILE A 136 -0.12 -3.68 3.31
CA ILE A 136 -0.62 -3.82 4.69
C ILE A 136 -2.04 -3.27 4.75
N ASN A 137 -2.90 -4.01 5.44
CA ASN A 137 -4.27 -3.61 5.74
C ASN A 137 -4.28 -2.65 6.93
N LEU A 138 -4.83 -1.45 6.76
CA LEU A 138 -4.96 -0.45 7.83
C LEU A 138 -6.41 -0.29 8.32
N TRP A 139 -7.30 -1.20 7.92
CA TRP A 139 -8.66 -1.22 8.43
C TRP A 139 -8.69 -1.70 9.86
N ASP A 140 -9.53 -1.05 10.66
CA ASP A 140 -9.75 -1.35 12.07
C ASP A 140 -10.10 -2.83 12.31
N THR A 141 -10.83 -3.44 11.38
CA THR A 141 -11.21 -4.86 11.41
C THR A 141 -10.01 -5.82 11.40
N ALA A 142 -8.83 -5.36 10.99
CA ALA A 142 -7.62 -6.17 10.96
C ALA A 142 -6.84 -6.18 12.28
N PHE A 143 -7.03 -5.19 13.15
CA PHE A 143 -6.16 -5.03 14.33
C PHE A 143 -6.85 -4.56 15.61
N ILE A 144 -8.02 -3.92 15.56
CA ILE A 144 -8.63 -3.37 16.79
C ILE A 144 -9.00 -4.47 17.79
N GLU A 145 -9.42 -5.65 17.32
CA GLU A 145 -9.82 -6.75 18.21
C GLU A 145 -8.64 -7.26 19.06
N ASP A 146 -7.46 -7.40 18.46
CA ASP A 146 -6.27 -7.94 19.12
C ASP A 146 -5.40 -6.87 19.80
N TYR A 147 -5.29 -5.68 19.20
CA TYR A 147 -4.34 -4.63 19.59
C TYR A 147 -5.01 -3.39 20.19
N GLY A 148 -6.34 -3.29 20.10
CA GLY A 148 -7.10 -2.12 20.55
C GLY A 148 -6.85 -0.87 19.69
N ALA A 149 -7.48 0.23 20.09
CA ALA A 149 -7.44 1.49 19.33
C ALA A 149 -6.06 2.19 19.30
N THR A 150 -5.15 1.84 20.22
CA THR A 150 -3.82 2.46 20.33
C THR A 150 -2.68 1.53 19.90
N GLY A 151 -2.98 0.28 19.58
CA GLY A 151 -1.96 -0.74 19.28
C GLY A 151 -1.59 -0.85 17.80
N LYS A 152 -1.91 0.15 16.97
CA LYS A 152 -1.62 0.14 15.53
C LYS A 152 -0.13 -0.09 15.23
N ALA A 153 0.77 0.59 15.93
CA ALA A 153 2.21 0.40 15.74
C ALA A 153 2.67 -1.04 16.04
N GLU A 154 2.11 -1.66 17.09
CA GLU A 154 2.42 -3.05 17.44
C GLU A 154 1.86 -4.03 16.39
N TYR A 155 0.65 -3.78 15.90
CA TYR A 155 0.06 -4.51 14.79
C TYR A 155 0.96 -4.46 13.55
N LEU A 156 1.43 -3.28 13.16
CA LEU A 156 2.29 -3.07 11.98
C LEU A 156 3.61 -3.84 12.09
N GLU A 157 4.25 -3.80 13.26
CA GLU A 157 5.46 -4.58 13.56
C GLU A 157 5.22 -6.09 13.46
N ASN A 158 4.07 -6.57 13.95
CA ASN A 158 3.73 -7.98 13.89
C ASN A 158 3.32 -8.43 12.49
N ALA A 159 2.60 -7.59 11.74
CA ALA A 159 2.26 -7.82 10.35
C ALA A 159 3.55 -7.97 9.51
N TRP A 160 4.51 -7.05 9.68
CA TRP A 160 5.80 -7.12 9.00
C TRP A 160 6.56 -8.42 9.28
N LYS A 161 6.62 -8.85 10.55
CA LYS A 161 7.29 -10.10 10.96
C LYS A 161 6.59 -11.36 10.45
N SER A 162 5.36 -11.24 9.94
CA SER A 162 4.56 -12.35 9.43
C SER A 162 4.56 -12.41 7.89
N ILE A 163 5.31 -11.54 7.20
CA ILE A 163 5.43 -11.55 5.74
C ILE A 163 6.23 -12.79 5.29
N ASN A 164 5.63 -13.57 4.42
CA ASN A 164 6.25 -14.65 3.67
C ASN A 164 6.87 -14.08 2.39
N TRP A 165 8.19 -13.88 2.40
CA TRP A 165 8.94 -13.30 1.28
C TRP A 165 9.09 -14.20 0.05
N ASN A 166 8.51 -15.41 0.06
CA ASN A 166 8.47 -16.27 -1.13
C ASN A 166 7.23 -16.01 -2.01
N VAL A 167 6.25 -15.25 -1.52
CA VAL A 167 5.05 -14.88 -2.29
C VAL A 167 5.28 -13.58 -3.08
N PRO A 168 5.74 -12.48 -2.47
CA PRO A 168 6.20 -11.28 -3.18
C PRO A 168 7.44 -11.49 -4.07
#